data_AF-A0A8H7VL76-F1
#
_entry.id   AF-A0A8H7VL76-F1
#
_cell.length_a   1.000
_cell.length_b   1.000
_cell.length_c   1.000
_cell.angle_alpha   90.00
_cell.angle_beta   90.00
_cell.angle_gamma   90.00
#
_symmetry.space_group_name_H-M   'P 1'
#
loop_
_entity.id
_entity.type
_entity.pdbx_description
1 polymer ?
#
loop_
_entity_poly.entity_id
_entity_poly.type
_entity_poly.pdbx_seq_one_letter_code
_entity_poly.pdbx_strand_id
1 'polypeptide(L)'
;FLHIKIMARFADCFWDENDKGVEVIIDKLKMSRETCDEINKLYEIRAQIEEEYGEKLLKLSQMMVGESEEGTLSESVSHIPSAIETTARAHVDLAQQLRQNLQSTLTGFIKDHNEKRKAVSL
;
A
#
# COMPACT_ATOMS: atom_id res chain seq x y z
N PHE A 1 -21.19 7.40 35.22
CA PHE A 1 -21.51 8.58 34.38
C PHE A 1 -20.88 8.37 33.01
N LEU A 2 -21.71 7.95 32.06
CA LEU A 2 -21.34 7.61 30.70
C LEU A 2 -20.90 8.88 29.98
N HIS A 3 -19.61 9.00 29.67
CA HIS A 3 -19.08 10.08 28.84
C HIS A 3 -19.45 9.78 27.38
N ILE A 4 -20.70 10.06 27.02
CA ILE A 4 -21.10 10.21 25.62
C ILE A 4 -20.30 11.40 25.11
N LYS A 5 -19.19 11.10 24.43
CA LYS A 5 -18.50 12.05 23.57
C LYS A 5 -19.52 12.38 22.48
N ILE A 6 -20.21 13.52 22.60
CA ILE A 6 -21.08 14.02 21.53
C ILE A 6 -20.16 14.12 20.30
N MET A 7 -20.35 13.25 19.32
CA MET A 7 -19.60 13.33 18.08
C MET A 7 -20.09 14.56 17.34
N ALA A 8 -19.29 15.62 17.38
CA ALA A 8 -19.55 16.84 16.63
C ALA A 8 -19.73 16.49 15.14
N ARG A 9 -20.87 16.86 14.58
CA ARG A 9 -21.16 16.66 13.15
C ARG A 9 -20.75 17.91 12.40
N PHE A 10 -20.30 17.77 11.16
CA PHE A 10 -19.99 18.94 10.33
C PHE A 10 -21.20 19.88 10.17
N ALA A 11 -22.40 19.31 10.06
CA ALA A 11 -23.65 20.05 10.00
C ALA A 11 -23.99 20.87 11.27
N ASP A 12 -23.26 20.69 12.37
CA ASP A 12 -23.52 21.41 13.63
C ASP A 12 -22.41 22.42 13.95
N CYS A 13 -21.32 22.46 13.18
CA CYS A 13 -20.07 23.14 13.58
C CYS A 13 -19.46 24.07 12.54
N PHE A 14 -19.95 24.08 11.29
CA PHE A 14 -19.36 24.85 10.19
C PHE A 14 -20.34 25.90 9.64
N TRP A 15 -21.03 26.60 10.54
CA TRP A 15 -21.89 27.73 10.22
C TRP A 15 -21.27 29.02 10.75
N ASP A 16 -21.14 30.03 9.90
CA ASP A 16 -20.74 31.38 10.26
C ASP A 16 -21.42 32.40 9.34
N GLU A 17 -21.38 33.69 9.69
CA GLU A 17 -22.09 34.75 8.96
C GLU A 17 -21.61 34.94 7.50
N ASN A 18 -20.45 34.38 7.14
CA ASN A 18 -19.83 34.53 5.83
C ASN A 18 -19.73 33.19 5.06
N ASP A 19 -20.39 32.13 5.54
CA ASP A 19 -20.37 30.78 4.94
C ASP A 19 -18.96 30.16 4.72
N LYS A 20 -17.95 30.63 5.47
CA LYS A 20 -16.55 30.14 5.39
C LYS A 20 -16.41 28.68 5.81
N GLY A 21 -17.36 28.17 6.59
CA GLY A 21 -17.35 26.78 7.01
C GLY A 21 -17.31 25.79 5.84
N VAL A 22 -17.95 26.13 4.71
CA VAL A 22 -17.92 25.31 3.50
C VAL A 22 -16.53 25.30 2.86
N GLU A 23 -15.86 26.46 2.78
CA GLU A 23 -14.50 26.58 2.25
C GLU A 23 -13.51 25.73 3.06
N VAL A 24 -13.60 25.81 4.40
CA VAL A 24 -12.75 25.02 5.31
C VAL A 24 -12.91 23.51 5.07
N ILE A 25 -14.16 23.04 4.87
CA ILE A 25 -14.42 21.62 4.58
C ILE A 25 -13.86 21.24 3.21
N ILE A 26 -14.06 22.06 2.18
CA ILE A 26 -13.55 21.81 0.82
C ILE A 26 -12.03 21.72 0.81
N ASP A 27 -11.35 22.66 1.46
CA ASP A 27 -9.89 22.67 1.58
C ASP A 27 -9.40 21.43 2.33
N LYS A 28 -10.07 21.03 3.41
CA LYS A 28 -9.72 19.80 4.12
C LYS A 28 -9.85 18.56 3.24
N LEU A 29 -10.91 18.46 2.43
CA LEU A 29 -11.11 17.36 1.49
C LEU A 29 -10.03 17.35 0.39
N LYS A 30 -9.59 18.53 -0.07
CA LYS A 30 -8.47 18.65 -1.01
C LYS A 30 -7.17 18.13 -0.39
N MET A 31 -6.83 18.57 0.82
CA MET A 31 -5.65 18.08 1.54
C MET A 31 -5.71 16.56 1.77
N SER A 32 -6.89 16.03 2.11
CA SER A 32 -7.05 14.58 2.28
C SER A 32 -6.75 13.80 1.00
N ARG A 33 -7.11 14.36 -0.17
CA ARG A 33 -6.77 13.76 -1.46
C ARG A 33 -5.26 13.77 -1.69
N GLU A 34 -4.59 14.89 -1.40
CA GLU A 34 -3.13 14.99 -1.52
C GLU A 34 -2.45 13.92 -0.66
N THR A 35 -2.92 13.70 0.58
CA THR A 35 -2.45 12.59 1.42
C THR A 35 -2.67 11.22 0.77
N CYS A 36 -3.82 11.00 0.11
CA CYS A 36 -4.05 9.75 -0.62
C CYS A 36 -3.07 9.57 -1.79
N ASP A 37 -2.75 10.62 -2.54
CA ASP A 37 -1.78 10.58 -3.62
C ASP A 37 -0.36 10.26 -3.08
N GLU A 38 0.02 10.84 -1.95
CA GLU A 38 1.28 10.52 -1.25
C GLU A 38 1.36 9.05 -0.81
N ILE A 39 0.29 8.52 -0.22
CA ILE A 39 0.20 7.10 0.18
C ILE A 39 0.31 6.19 -1.04
N ASN A 40 -0.32 6.56 -2.17
CA ASN A 40 -0.26 5.76 -3.38
C ASN A 40 1.17 5.67 -3.93
N LYS A 41 1.89 6.79 -3.92
CA LYS A 41 3.32 6.86 -4.30
C LYS A 41 4.20 6.05 -3.36
N LEU A 42 3.91 6.05 -2.06
CA LEU A 42 4.60 5.22 -1.09
C LEU A 42 4.47 3.73 -1.44
N TYR A 43 3.25 3.26 -1.73
CA TYR A 43 3.03 1.88 -2.13
C TYR A 43 3.68 1.53 -3.47
N GLU A 44 3.78 2.48 -4.39
CA GLU A 44 4.45 2.29 -5.68
C GLU A 44 5.93 1.98 -5.49
N ILE A 45 6.60 2.84 -4.73
CA ILE A 45 8.02 2.72 -4.40
C ILE A 45 8.26 1.41 -3.64
N ARG A 46 7.40 1.09 -2.65
CA ARG A 46 7.53 -0.15 -1.90
C ARG A 46 7.36 -1.38 -2.81
N ALA A 47 6.35 -1.41 -3.67
CA ALA A 47 6.14 -2.53 -4.58
C ALA A 47 7.34 -2.73 -5.52
N GLN A 48 7.92 -1.64 -6.04
CA GLN A 48 9.12 -1.71 -6.86
C GLN A 48 10.31 -2.29 -6.10
N ILE A 49 10.54 -1.86 -4.85
CA ILE A 49 11.64 -2.38 -4.01
C ILE A 49 11.48 -3.89 -3.76
N GLU A 50 10.27 -4.32 -3.41
CA GLU A 50 9.98 -5.74 -3.13
C GLU A 50 10.16 -6.60 -4.39
N GLU A 51 9.72 -6.13 -5.55
CA GLU A 51 9.89 -6.83 -6.84
C GLU A 51 11.37 -6.95 -7.22
N GLU A 52 12.12 -5.85 -7.21
CA GLU A 52 13.55 -5.86 -7.53
C GLU A 52 14.35 -6.75 -6.58
N TYR A 53 13.97 -6.80 -5.29
CA TYR A 53 14.61 -7.66 -4.31
C TYR A 53 14.29 -9.14 -4.56
N GLY A 54 13.01 -9.47 -4.77
CA GLY A 54 12.57 -10.80 -5.13
C GLY A 54 13.23 -11.33 -6.40
N GLU A 55 13.33 -10.52 -7.45
CA GLU A 55 14.02 -10.90 -8.69
C GLU A 55 15.51 -11.17 -8.50
N LYS A 56 16.19 -10.37 -7.66
CA LYS A 56 17.61 -10.61 -7.32
C LYS A 56 17.78 -11.91 -6.55
N LEU A 57 16.86 -12.22 -5.62
CA LEU A 57 16.88 -13.49 -4.89
C LEU A 57 16.56 -14.70 -5.79
N LEU A 58 15.65 -14.56 -6.76
CA LEU A 58 15.36 -15.62 -7.75
C LEU A 58 16.59 -15.95 -8.61
N LYS A 59 17.41 -14.95 -8.95
CA LYS A 59 18.68 -15.18 -9.64
C LYS A 59 19.68 -15.87 -8.71
N LEU A 60 19.75 -15.45 -7.46
CA LEU A 60 20.62 -16.06 -6.45
C LEU A 60 20.27 -17.53 -6.19
N SER A 61 18.98 -17.89 -6.17
CA SER A 61 18.52 -19.27 -5.95
C SER A 61 18.87 -20.24 -7.07
N GLN A 62 19.40 -19.77 -8.20
CA GLN A 62 19.88 -20.63 -9.30
C GLN A 62 21.33 -21.11 -9.08
N MET A 63 22.02 -20.60 -8.06
CA MET A 63 23.37 -21.07 -7.74
C MET A 63 23.33 -22.52 -7.25
N MET A 64 24.20 -23.36 -7.82
CA MET A 64 24.42 -24.71 -7.35
C MET A 64 25.41 -24.70 -6.18
N VAL A 65 25.06 -25.37 -5.10
CA VAL A 65 25.88 -25.52 -3.88
C VAL A 65 25.86 -26.98 -3.44
N GLY A 66 26.97 -27.48 -2.90
CA GLY A 66 27.05 -28.84 -2.36
C GLY A 66 27.30 -29.96 -3.38
N GLU A 67 27.75 -29.64 -4.59
CA GLU A 67 28.01 -30.64 -5.64
C GLU A 67 29.03 -31.73 -5.24
N SER A 68 29.94 -31.41 -4.32
CA SER A 68 30.95 -32.34 -3.80
C SER A 68 30.54 -32.99 -2.48
N GLU A 69 29.37 -32.67 -1.95
CA GLU A 69 28.86 -33.23 -0.69
C GLU A 69 28.09 -34.52 -0.97
N GLU A 70 28.23 -35.49 -0.07
CA GLU A 70 27.56 -36.79 -0.15
C GLU A 70 26.67 -37.04 1.08
N GLY A 71 25.76 -38.00 0.97
CA GLY A 71 24.86 -38.39 2.07
C GLY A 71 23.93 -37.26 2.51
N THR A 72 23.60 -37.24 3.81
CA THR A 72 22.62 -36.32 4.40
C THR A 72 23.05 -34.85 4.37
N LEU A 73 24.35 -34.57 4.22
CA LEU A 73 24.85 -33.20 4.07
C LEU A 73 24.51 -32.64 2.68
N SER A 74 24.64 -33.45 1.63
CA SER A 74 24.23 -33.09 0.26
C SER A 74 22.75 -32.69 0.22
N GLU A 75 21.89 -33.51 0.83
CA GLU A 75 20.45 -33.22 0.95
C GLU A 75 20.21 -31.89 1.68
N SER A 76 20.87 -31.67 2.80
CA SER A 76 20.74 -30.43 3.59
C SER A 76 21.18 -29.19 2.82
N VAL A 77 22.28 -29.27 2.07
CA VAL A 77 22.81 -28.16 1.27
C VAL A 77 21.91 -27.87 0.07
N SER A 78 21.30 -28.89 -0.53
CA SER A 78 20.34 -28.73 -1.64
C SER A 78 19.09 -27.92 -1.27
N HIS A 79 18.74 -27.85 0.03
CA HIS A 79 17.62 -27.04 0.51
C HIS A 79 17.90 -25.53 0.53
N ILE A 80 19.17 -25.11 0.54
CA ILE A 80 19.52 -23.69 0.65
C ILE A 80 18.98 -22.89 -0.56
N PRO A 81 19.25 -23.27 -1.83
CA PRO A 81 18.70 -22.57 -2.98
C PRO A 81 17.17 -22.58 -3.01
N SER A 82 16.54 -23.69 -2.61
CA SER A 82 15.08 -23.83 -2.53
C SER A 82 14.45 -22.88 -1.49
N ALA A 83 15.08 -22.72 -0.33
CA ALA A 83 14.65 -21.77 0.68
C ALA A 83 14.75 -20.32 0.17
N ILE A 84 15.84 -19.98 -0.53
CA ILE A 84 16.02 -18.67 -1.16
C ILE A 84 14.91 -18.43 -2.19
N GLU A 85 14.66 -19.39 -3.09
CA GLU A 85 13.59 -19.28 -4.10
C GLU A 85 12.23 -19.03 -3.45
N THR A 86 11.92 -19.75 -2.37
CA THR A 86 10.66 -19.60 -1.63
C THR A 86 10.50 -18.18 -1.10
N THR A 87 11.54 -17.64 -0.45
CA THR A 87 11.50 -16.24 0.02
C THR A 87 11.43 -15.24 -1.12
N ALA A 88 12.13 -15.51 -2.23
CA ALA A 88 12.14 -14.66 -3.41
C ALA A 88 10.73 -14.51 -4.02
N ARG A 89 10.02 -15.63 -4.17
CA ARG A 89 8.62 -15.65 -4.65
C ARG A 89 7.71 -14.87 -3.71
N ALA A 90 7.87 -15.02 -2.39
CA ALA A 90 7.07 -14.28 -1.42
C ALA A 90 7.23 -12.74 -1.56
N HIS A 91 8.45 -12.26 -1.87
CA HIS A 91 8.69 -10.83 -2.13
C HIS A 91 8.02 -10.35 -3.44
N VAL A 92 8.10 -11.12 -4.51
CA VAL A 92 7.42 -10.82 -5.79
C VAL A 92 5.89 -10.80 -5.60
N ASP A 93 5.35 -11.80 -4.90
CA ASP A 93 3.92 -11.89 -4.60
C ASP A 93 3.46 -10.69 -3.76
N LEU A 94 4.26 -10.27 -2.76
CA LEU A 94 3.97 -9.08 -1.97
C LEU A 94 3.94 -7.82 -2.83
N ALA A 95 4.89 -7.64 -3.75
CA ALA A 95 4.89 -6.52 -4.68
C ALA A 95 3.59 -6.47 -5.51
N GLN A 96 3.14 -7.62 -6.01
CA GLN A 96 1.87 -7.73 -6.73
C GLN A 96 0.67 -7.41 -5.85
N GLN A 97 0.63 -7.91 -4.62
CA GLN A 97 -0.46 -7.61 -3.67
C GLN A 97 -0.53 -6.13 -3.31
N LEU A 98 0.60 -5.44 -3.15
CA LEU A 98 0.65 -4.00 -2.90
C LEU A 98 -0.02 -3.23 -4.05
N ARG A 99 0.29 -3.60 -5.31
CA ARG A 99 -0.31 -2.98 -6.51
C ARG A 99 -1.80 -3.26 -6.62
N GLN A 100 -2.19 -4.51 -6.48
CA GLN A 100 -3.57 -4.94 -6.72
C GLN A 100 -4.50 -4.56 -5.58
N ASN A 101 -4.12 -4.78 -4.32
CA ASN A 101 -5.04 -4.66 -3.20
C ASN A 101 -5.00 -3.29 -2.52
N LEU A 102 -3.86 -2.59 -2.59
CA LEU A 102 -3.71 -1.28 -1.94
C LEU A 102 -3.76 -0.14 -2.95
N GLN A 103 -2.89 -0.14 -3.96
CA GLN A 103 -2.85 0.96 -4.94
C GLN A 103 -4.12 1.06 -5.78
N SER A 104 -4.60 -0.07 -6.32
CA SER A 104 -5.80 -0.06 -7.16
C SER A 104 -7.04 0.39 -6.37
N THR A 105 -7.19 -0.11 -5.14
CA THR A 105 -8.27 0.26 -4.22
C THR A 105 -8.23 1.74 -3.87
N LEU A 106 -7.05 2.27 -3.53
CA LEU A 106 -6.88 3.69 -3.20
C LEU A 106 -7.11 4.58 -4.41
N THR A 107 -6.65 4.17 -5.59
CA THR A 107 -6.89 4.90 -6.86
C THR A 107 -8.39 4.94 -7.18
N GLY A 108 -9.10 3.83 -7.01
CA GLY A 108 -10.56 3.77 -7.14
C GLY A 108 -11.25 4.72 -6.16
N PHE A 109 -10.87 4.70 -4.89
CA PHE A 109 -11.39 5.60 -3.88
C PHE A 109 -11.18 7.08 -4.22
N ILE A 110 -9.98 7.47 -4.67
CA ILE A 110 -9.68 8.84 -5.11
C ILE A 110 -10.55 9.24 -6.31
N LYS A 111 -10.75 8.33 -7.27
CA LYS A 111 -11.60 8.58 -8.44
C LYS A 111 -13.06 8.83 -8.03
N ASP A 112 -13.64 7.93 -7.23
CA ASP A 112 -15.00 8.05 -6.72
C ASP A 112 -15.20 9.35 -5.93
N HIS A 113 -14.21 9.71 -5.11
CA HIS A 113 -14.23 10.96 -4.35
C HIS A 113 -14.21 12.21 -5.26
N ASN A 114 -13.41 12.18 -6.34
CA ASN A 114 -13.37 13.26 -7.32
C ASN A 114 -14.69 13.42 -8.08
N GLU A 115 -15.34 12.33 -8.45
CA GLU A 115 -16.66 12.35 -9.12
C GLU A 115 -17.73 12.96 -8.22
N LYS A 116 -17.78 12.54 -6.94
CA LYS A 116 -18.71 13.11 -5.95
C LYS A 116 -18.47 14.60 -5.71
N ARG A 117 -17.22 15.05 -5.68
CA ARG A 117 -16.89 16.47 -5.49
C ARG A 117 -17.30 17.34 -6.68
N LYS A 118 -17.14 16.84 -7.91
CA LYS A 118 -17.62 17.52 -9.13
C LYS A 118 -19.13 17.69 -9.14
N ALA A 119 -19.88 16.75 -8.57
CA ALA A 119 -21.33 16.86 -8.47
C ALA A 119 -21.81 17.92 -7.46
N VAL A 120 -20.96 18.32 -6.50
CA VAL A 120 -21.27 19.33 -5.48
C VAL A 120 -20.76 20.73 -5.86
N SER A 121 -19.74 20.80 -6.71
CA SER A 121 -19.24 22.06 -7.28
C SER A 121 -20.16 22.40 -8.46
N LEU A 122 -21.01 23.42 -8.33
CA LEU A 122 -21.92 23.91 -9.40
C LEU A 122 -21.20 24.10 -10.75
#